data_AF-A0A942EM61-F1
#
_entry.id   AF-A0A942EM61-F1
#
_cell.length_a   1.000
_cell.length_b   1.000
_cell.length_c   1.000
_cell.angle_alpha   90.00
_cell.angle_beta   90.00
_cell.angle_gamma   90.00
#
_symmetry.space_group_name_H-M   'P 1'
#
loop_
_entity.id
_entity.type
_entity.pdbx_description
1 polymer ?
#
loop_
_entity_poly.entity_id
_entity_poly.type
_entity_poly.pdbx_seq_one_letter_code
_entity_poly.pdbx_strand_id
1 'polypeptide(L)'
;MNYHRYIQSTAWQLKRLEYQLSKKPQHCLICHDEHYQLHHITYKNLGNEPLEDLMPLCDPHHLAVHNWLKAHRSPVERSGQALMALRDPKPRPTGRRLQIAL
;
A
#
# COMPACT_ATOMS: atom_id res chain seq x y z
N MET A 1 13.54 -3.34 -18.49
CA MET A 1 13.74 -2.69 -17.18
C MET A 1 13.53 -3.74 -16.10
N ASN A 2 14.46 -3.94 -15.17
CA ASN A 2 14.22 -4.82 -14.01
C ASN A 2 13.47 -4.01 -12.93
N TYR A 3 12.40 -4.56 -12.37
CA TYR A 3 11.58 -3.86 -11.35
C TYR A 3 12.42 -3.35 -10.17
N HIS A 4 13.36 -4.15 -9.66
CA HIS A 4 14.23 -3.73 -8.56
C HIS A 4 15.12 -2.55 -8.94
N ARG A 5 15.64 -2.51 -10.17
CA ARG A 5 16.40 -1.34 -10.64
C ARG A 5 15.50 -0.12 -10.80
N TYR A 6 14.26 -0.31 -11.27
CA TYR A 6 13.31 0.78 -11.44
C TYR A 6 12.93 1.42 -10.10
N ILE A 7 12.57 0.63 -9.09
CA ILE A 7 12.15 1.17 -7.78
C ILE A 7 13.30 1.87 -7.04
N GLN A 8 14.55 1.61 -7.42
CA GLN A 8 15.74 2.27 -6.90
C GLN A 8 16.18 3.48 -7.75
N SER A 9 15.50 3.76 -8.86
CA SER A 9 15.90 4.77 -9.83
C SER A 9 15.41 6.18 -9.45
N THR A 10 16.08 7.19 -10.00
CA THR A 10 15.63 8.59 -9.97
C THR A 10 14.25 8.77 -10.58
N ALA A 11 13.90 7.98 -11.61
CA ALA A 11 12.58 8.07 -12.24
C ALA A 11 11.45 7.74 -11.24
N TRP A 12 11.63 6.71 -10.42
CA TRP A 12 10.67 6.37 -9.37
C TRP A 12 10.63 7.43 -8.27
N GLN A 13 11.78 7.99 -7.89
CA GLN A 13 11.83 9.11 -6.92
C GLN A 13 11.03 10.32 -7.40
N LEU A 14 11.15 10.68 -8.69
CA LEU A 14 10.38 11.76 -9.30
C LEU A 14 8.88 11.44 -9.35
N LYS A 15 8.50 10.19 -9.68
CA LYS A 15 7.09 9.75 -9.65
C LYS A 15 6.49 9.83 -8.23
N ARG A 16 7.27 9.48 -7.20
CA ARG A 16 6.85 9.66 -5.80
C ARG A 16 6.63 11.13 -5.46
N LEU A 17 7.53 12.01 -5.88
CA LEU A 17 7.38 13.46 -5.69
C LEU A 17 6.15 14.00 -6.43
N GLU A 18 5.92 13.57 -7.66
CA GLU A 18 4.71 13.91 -8.44
C GLU A 18 3.44 13.51 -7.70
N TYR A 19 3.40 12.28 -7.16
CA TYR A 19 2.29 11.83 -6.32
C TYR A 19 2.10 12.74 -5.09
N GLN A 20 3.19 13.08 -4.38
CA GLN A 20 3.17 13.95 -3.20
C GLN A 20 2.75 15.40 -3.49
N LEU A 21 2.95 15.89 -4.71
CA LEU A 21 2.51 17.22 -5.13
C LEU A 21 1.07 17.23 -5.67
N SER A 22 0.48 16.06 -5.91
CA SER A 22 -0.88 15.92 -6.41
C SER A 22 -1.95 16.13 -5.32
N LYS A 23 -3.22 16.06 -5.71
CA LYS A 23 -4.37 16.07 -4.78
C LYS A 23 -4.81 14.68 -4.33
N LYS A 24 -4.03 13.63 -4.63
CA LYS A 24 -4.35 12.27 -4.22
C LYS A 24 -4.18 12.07 -2.70
N PRO A 25 -4.82 11.05 -2.11
CA PRO A 25 -4.66 10.75 -0.70
C PRO A 25 -3.18 10.55 -0.31
N GLN A 26 -2.78 11.10 0.83
CA GLN A 26 -1.41 11.01 1.39
C GLN A 26 -1.39 10.25 2.72
N HIS A 27 -2.22 9.23 2.81
CA HIS A 27 -2.32 8.36 3.97
C HIS A 27 -2.69 6.95 3.51
N CYS A 28 -2.41 5.95 4.32
CA CYS A 28 -2.81 4.58 4.07
C CYS A 28 -4.32 4.52 3.85
N LEU A 29 -4.76 4.01 2.71
CA LEU A 29 -6.19 3.90 2.41
C LEU A 29 -6.94 2.91 3.30
N ILE A 30 -6.27 2.13 4.17
CA ILE A 30 -6.91 1.19 5.09
C ILE A 30 -6.99 1.76 6.52
N CYS A 31 -5.89 2.28 7.08
CA CYS A 31 -5.86 2.75 8.48
C CYS A 31 -5.60 4.24 8.66
N HIS A 32 -5.47 5.00 7.58
CA HIS A 32 -5.21 6.44 7.57
C HIS A 32 -3.86 6.86 8.20
N ASP A 33 -2.88 5.96 8.33
CA ASP A 33 -1.51 6.32 8.72
C ASP A 33 -0.86 7.22 7.65
N GLU A 34 -0.24 8.32 8.06
CA GLU A 34 0.45 9.27 7.17
C GLU A 34 1.78 8.72 6.64
N HIS A 35 2.33 7.68 7.26
CA HIS A 35 3.50 6.97 6.73
C HIS A 35 3.06 5.90 5.72
N TYR A 36 3.30 6.16 4.44
CA TYR A 36 2.88 5.27 3.36
C TYR A 36 3.97 5.01 2.31
N GLN A 37 3.82 3.87 1.64
CA GLN A 37 4.47 3.52 0.39
C GLN A 37 3.43 3.51 -0.74
N LEU A 38 3.88 3.74 -1.98
CA LEU A 38 3.02 3.62 -3.16
C LEU A 38 3.04 2.17 -3.64
N HIS A 39 1.89 1.52 -3.54
CA HIS A 39 1.64 0.20 -4.08
C HIS A 39 1.14 0.32 -5.52
N HIS A 40 1.82 -0.35 -6.46
CA HIS A 40 1.34 -0.49 -7.84
C HIS A 40 0.11 -1.39 -7.88
N ILE A 41 -1.02 -0.90 -8.41
CA ILE A 41 -2.20 -1.74 -8.69
C ILE A 41 -2.15 -2.36 -10.09
N THR A 42 -1.20 -1.96 -10.92
CA THR A 42 -0.84 -2.63 -12.18
C THR A 42 0.60 -2.28 -12.55
N TYR A 43 1.25 -3.16 -13.32
CA TYR A 43 2.61 -2.93 -13.84
C TYR A 43 2.63 -2.66 -15.35
N LYS A 44 1.45 -2.52 -15.99
CA LYS A 44 1.35 -2.32 -17.45
C LYS A 44 2.08 -1.08 -17.95
N ASN A 45 2.12 -0.02 -17.13
CA ASN A 45 2.74 1.25 -17.46
C ASN A 45 4.07 1.49 -16.73
N LEU A 46 4.78 0.45 -16.28
CA LEU A 46 5.98 0.59 -15.46
C LEU A 46 7.03 1.52 -16.10
N GLY A 47 7.37 2.61 -15.40
CA GLY A 47 8.27 3.67 -15.88
C GLY A 47 7.54 4.89 -16.46
N ASN A 48 6.26 4.76 -16.78
CA ASN A 48 5.39 5.81 -17.28
C ASN A 48 3.99 5.72 -16.65
N GLU A 49 3.90 5.26 -15.40
CA GLU A 49 2.62 5.01 -14.77
C GLU A 49 1.84 6.31 -14.52
N PRO A 50 0.54 6.35 -14.87
CA PRO A 50 -0.35 7.37 -14.34
C PRO A 50 -0.45 7.22 -12.82
N LEU A 51 -0.73 8.31 -12.12
CA LEU A 51 -0.82 8.27 -10.66
C LEU A 51 -1.99 7.38 -10.17
N GLU A 52 -2.96 7.09 -11.03
CA GLU A 52 -4.07 6.15 -10.81
C GLU A 52 -3.62 4.69 -10.67
N ASP A 53 -2.44 4.34 -11.21
CA ASP A 53 -1.86 3.00 -11.06
C ASP A 53 -1.21 2.81 -9.68
N LEU A 54 -1.25 3.82 -8.81
CA LEU A 54 -0.60 3.83 -7.51
C LEU A 54 -1.62 4.04 -6.38
N MET A 55 -1.46 3.30 -5.29
CA MET A 55 -2.27 3.48 -4.08
C MET A 55 -1.38 3.61 -2.82
N PRO A 56 -1.67 4.55 -1.91
CA PRO A 56 -0.87 4.76 -0.70
C PRO A 56 -1.28 3.76 0.38
N LEU A 57 -0.32 2.98 0.87
CA LEU A 57 -0.50 2.00 1.95
C LEU A 57 0.68 2.07 2.92
N CYS A 58 0.43 2.00 4.23
CA CYS A 58 1.51 1.76 5.19
C CYS A 58 2.04 0.33 5.06
N ASP A 59 3.26 0.09 5.54
CA ASP A 59 3.97 -1.19 5.34
C ASP A 59 3.15 -2.43 5.75
N PRO A 60 2.46 -2.46 6.92
CA PRO A 60 1.64 -3.61 7.29
C PRO A 60 0.50 -3.89 6.30
N HIS A 61 -0.18 -2.84 5.83
CA HIS A 61 -1.29 -2.98 4.91
C HIS A 61 -0.84 -3.24 3.47
N HIS A 62 0.32 -2.72 3.08
CA HIS A 62 0.97 -3.05 1.81
C HIS A 62 1.24 -4.57 1.73
N LEU A 63 1.83 -5.13 2.79
CA LEU A 63 2.04 -6.58 2.90
C LEU A 63 0.72 -7.36 2.96
N ALA A 64 -0.27 -6.87 3.72
CA ALA A 64 -1.58 -7.52 3.82
C ALA A 64 -2.28 -7.62 2.46
N VAL A 65 -2.21 -6.58 1.62
CA VAL A 65 -2.75 -6.60 0.25
C VAL A 65 -2.05 -7.67 -0.59
N HIS A 66 -0.71 -7.71 -0.60
CA HIS A 66 0.02 -8.77 -1.31
C HIS A 66 -0.33 -10.18 -0.82
N ASN A 67 -0.47 -10.36 0.49
CA ASN A 67 -0.85 -11.64 1.08
C ASN A 67 -2.27 -12.06 0.68
N TRP A 68 -3.22 -11.12 0.69
CA TRP A 68 -4.59 -11.37 0.24
C TRP A 68 -4.61 -11.80 -1.23
N LEU A 69 -3.91 -11.07 -2.11
CA LEU A 69 -3.81 -11.40 -3.53
C LEU A 69 -3.24 -12.79 -3.75
N LYS A 70 -2.14 -13.13 -3.05
CA LYS A 70 -1.51 -14.44 -3.12
C LYS A 70 -2.45 -15.55 -2.64
N ALA A 71 -3.15 -15.35 -1.53
CA ALA A 71 -4.12 -16.32 -0.99
C ALA A 71 -5.27 -16.60 -1.96
N HIS A 72 -5.71 -15.58 -2.72
CA HIS A 72 -6.78 -15.69 -3.70
C HIS A 72 -6.28 -15.96 -5.12
N ARG A 73 -4.97 -16.25 -5.31
CA ARG A 73 -4.33 -16.42 -6.63
C ARG A 73 -4.71 -15.33 -7.63
N SER A 74 -4.84 -14.11 -7.11
CA SER A 74 -5.35 -12.96 -7.85
C SER A 74 -4.20 -12.07 -8.31
N PRO A 75 -4.30 -11.47 -9.51
CA PRO A 75 -3.29 -10.54 -10.00
C PRO A 75 -3.39 -9.20 -9.27
N VAL A 76 -2.35 -8.37 -9.37
CA VAL A 76 -2.25 -7.09 -8.63
C VAL A 76 -3.35 -6.09 -8.99
N GLU A 77 -3.95 -6.23 -10.17
CA GLU A 77 -5.13 -5.48 -10.60
C GLU A 77 -6.35 -5.69 -9.70
N ARG A 78 -6.34 -6.73 -8.87
CA ARG A 78 -7.37 -6.98 -7.84
C ARG A 78 -7.07 -6.30 -6.50
N SER A 79 -6.04 -5.45 -6.39
CA SER A 79 -5.71 -4.74 -5.14
C SER A 79 -6.88 -3.92 -4.58
N GLY A 80 -7.78 -3.41 -5.41
CA GLY A 80 -9.01 -2.75 -4.95
C GLY A 80 -9.93 -3.68 -4.14
N GLN A 81 -10.03 -4.96 -4.53
CA GLN A 81 -10.80 -5.97 -3.78
C GLN A 81 -10.11 -6.33 -2.46
N ALA A 82 -8.79 -6.47 -2.49
CA ALA A 82 -7.99 -6.69 -1.29
C ALA A 82 -8.18 -5.55 -0.28
N LEU A 83 -8.14 -4.30 -0.75
CA LEU A 83 -8.39 -3.12 0.08
C LEU A 83 -9.78 -3.16 0.71
N MET A 84 -10.82 -3.46 -0.07
CA MET A 84 -12.19 -3.55 0.46
C MET A 84 -12.29 -4.62 1.57
N ALA A 85 -11.71 -5.80 1.34
CA ALA A 85 -11.71 -6.88 2.32
C ALA A 85 -10.89 -6.58 3.60
N LEU A 86 -9.84 -5.76 3.49
CA LEU A 86 -8.95 -5.41 4.60
C LEU A 86 -9.38 -4.15 5.37
N ARG A 87 -10.29 -3.35 4.82
CA ARG A 87 -10.91 -2.21 5.52
C ARG A 87 -11.88 -2.64 6.61
N ASP A 88 -12.45 -3.84 6.50
CA ASP A 88 -13.34 -4.36 7.53
C ASP A 88 -12.58 -4.61 8.84
N PRO A 89 -13.04 -4.07 9.98
CA PRO A 89 -12.27 -4.11 11.21
C PRO A 89 -12.25 -5.54 11.75
N LYS A 90 -11.13 -6.24 11.58
CA LYS A 90 -10.76 -7.19 12.64
C LYS A 90 -10.57 -6.37 13.92
N PRO A 91 -11.24 -6.72 15.03
CA PRO A 91 -11.04 -6.01 16.29
C PRO A 91 -9.55 -5.97 16.61
N ARG A 92 -9.03 -4.77 16.86
CA ARG A 92 -7.66 -4.53 17.28
C ARG A 92 -7.43 -5.39 18.53
N PRO A 93 -6.42 -6.27 18.62
CA PRO A 93 -6.17 -7.00 19.85
C PRO A 93 -5.92 -5.98 20.95
N THR A 94 -6.85 -5.90 21.90
CA THR A 94 -6.70 -5.08 23.10
C THR A 94 -5.49 -5.64 23.84
N GLY A 95 -4.37 -4.93 23.77
CA GLY A 95 -3.18 -5.25 24.55
C GLY A 95 -3.59 -5.39 26.01
N ARG A 96 -3.38 -6.59 26.56
CA ARG A 96 -3.55 -6.86 27.98
C ARG A 96 -2.51 -6.01 28.72
N ARG A 97 -2.93 -4.89 29.31
CA ARG A 97 -2.11 -4.19 30.33
C ARG A 97 -2.12 -5.10 31.56
N LEU A 98 -1.04 -5.84 31.78
CA LEU A 98 -0.75 -6.43 33.09
C LEU A 98 -0.67 -5.27 34.08
N GLN A 99 -1.69 -5.11 34.91
CA GLN A 99 -1.55 -4.32 36.13
C GLN A 99 -0.79 -5.19 37.13
N ILE A 100 0.42 -4.75 37.47
CA ILE A 100 1.14 -5.24 38.63
C ILE A 100 0.39 -4.66 39.84
N ALA A 101 -0.27 -5.51 40.62
CA ALA A 101 -0.76 -5.13 41.93
C ALA A 101 0.44 -5.12 42.90
N LEU A 102 0.58 -4.00 43.62
CA LEU A 102 1.47 -3.82 44.76
C LEU A 102 0.97 -4.61 45.96
#